data_AF-A0A327J370-F1
#
_entry.id   AF-A0A327J370-F1
#
_cell.length_a   1.000
_cell.length_b   1.000
_cell.length_c   1.000
_cell.angle_alpha   90.00
_cell.angle_beta   90.00
_cell.angle_gamma   90.00
#
_symmetry.space_group_name_H-M   'P 1'
#
loop_
_entity.id
_entity.type
_entity.pdbx_description
1 polymer ?
#
loop_
_entity_poly.entity_id
_entity_poly.type
_entity_poly.pdbx_seq_one_letter_code
_entity_poly.pdbx_strand_id
1 'polypeptide(L)'
;MEQLNKIQLKAEILTVISKLQTLSDASKVDEIINVLEAQENKKMILDLLMREFVKTKEDKAFIISYLMLKLCEKEQLENALWTSLKSPMVSDYNKALILNLLRDMGNQVNYNDIDEYFESPEEVIDSETKELLHTAIMNPEAQIDFLDFLEALPYQDKLTLVESLGDDYSEDALANILIPVFLHDPTAKIAKVALEILSKTKSQLALHALEEAAQYVEEDLLPPIKRGISALKLSGVREDNSLEFYKDVLSDSRPYECYTSYPDGHGNQSLIFSRERDDESIQFVAVVTNDKWGIVDCFGFNNITKEEFEKIVERFYGDNESVYINQTVLKTLLVNAENTVHKNGEIVSYEYICWRNLTADIAPEPVPIEFIMEDKFKKEALSQGDFDKICLSDIAQKWFLDTDFSDEFADFITIINKEYKKENYDINLDRAIEDNFDELFNKKEHKRWTKRFLMSAYLKYLANEKAEAQRLYSLYFDEKFTHEMLVNIVRKSIYEYYMGLKFRIKEASETTNIFARNREEVKSEFSMDALNQIIGAIEDKWVKD
;
A
#
# COMPACT_ATOMS: atom_id res chain seq x y z
N MET A 1 32.68 -4.93 -40.04
CA MET A 1 31.51 -5.23 -40.90
C MET A 1 31.48 -4.24 -42.05
N GLU A 2 30.81 -4.56 -43.16
CA GLU A 2 30.67 -3.67 -44.31
C GLU A 2 29.77 -2.48 -43.94
N GLN A 3 30.23 -1.25 -44.22
CA GLN A 3 29.43 -0.04 -44.00
C GLN A 3 28.48 0.15 -45.18
N LEU A 4 27.19 0.23 -44.90
CA LEU A 4 26.14 0.30 -45.91
C LEU A 4 25.90 1.74 -46.37
N ASN A 5 25.67 1.93 -47.66
CA ASN A 5 25.25 3.23 -48.19
C ASN A 5 23.75 3.49 -47.92
N LYS A 6 23.25 4.69 -48.25
CA LYS A 6 21.84 5.09 -47.99
C LYS A 6 20.79 4.09 -48.45
N ILE A 7 20.96 3.57 -49.65
CA ILE A 7 19.98 2.70 -50.30
C ILE A 7 20.02 1.32 -49.65
N GLN A 8 21.23 0.84 -49.38
CA GLN A 8 21.46 -0.43 -48.67
C GLN A 8 20.93 -0.37 -47.23
N LEU A 9 21.19 0.71 -46.49
CA LEU A 9 20.64 0.93 -45.14
C LEU A 9 19.12 0.94 -45.14
N LYS A 10 18.51 1.62 -46.12
CA LYS A 10 17.04 1.63 -46.23
C LYS A 10 16.49 0.22 -46.47
N ALA A 11 17.10 -0.54 -47.37
CA ALA A 11 16.69 -1.92 -47.65
C ALA A 11 16.87 -2.83 -46.42
N GLU A 12 17.95 -2.65 -45.68
CA GLU A 12 18.24 -3.41 -44.46
C GLU A 12 17.22 -3.09 -43.35
N ILE A 13 16.91 -1.81 -43.11
CA ILE A 13 15.89 -1.39 -42.14
C ILE A 13 14.54 -2.04 -42.44
N LEU A 14 14.09 -2.00 -43.71
CA LEU A 14 12.82 -2.63 -44.10
C LEU A 14 12.84 -4.15 -43.93
N THR A 15 14.00 -4.77 -44.18
CA THR A 15 14.19 -6.22 -43.99
C THR A 15 14.14 -6.59 -42.50
N VAL A 16 14.80 -5.82 -41.64
CA VAL A 16 14.78 -5.99 -40.19
C VAL A 16 13.37 -5.82 -39.65
N ILE A 17 12.65 -4.76 -40.04
CA ILE A 17 11.26 -4.55 -39.64
C ILE A 17 10.40 -5.76 -40.02
N SER A 18 10.49 -6.24 -41.27
CA SER A 18 9.70 -7.39 -41.72
C SER A 18 10.04 -8.69 -40.98
N LYS A 19 11.30 -8.90 -40.59
CA LYS A 19 11.72 -10.06 -39.81
C LYS A 19 11.19 -9.98 -38.38
N LEU A 20 11.29 -8.82 -37.74
CA LEU A 20 10.77 -8.60 -36.39
C LEU A 20 9.25 -8.73 -36.33
N GLN A 21 8.53 -8.33 -37.38
CA GLN A 21 7.07 -8.50 -37.48
C GLN A 21 6.60 -9.97 -37.45
N THR A 22 7.44 -10.90 -37.89
CA THR A 22 7.09 -12.33 -38.00
C THR A 22 7.82 -13.17 -36.97
N LEU A 23 8.48 -12.52 -36.00
CA LEU A 23 9.31 -13.18 -35.02
C LEU A 23 8.47 -13.78 -33.90
N SER A 24 8.64 -15.07 -33.64
CA SER A 24 8.01 -15.79 -32.54
C SER A 24 8.94 -16.05 -31.34
N ASP A 25 10.23 -15.75 -31.50
CA ASP A 25 11.31 -16.11 -30.56
C ASP A 25 12.16 -14.88 -30.28
N ALA A 26 11.93 -14.26 -29.12
CA ALA A 26 12.57 -13.01 -28.72
C ALA A 26 14.10 -13.11 -28.57
N SER A 27 14.66 -14.32 -28.40
CA SER A 27 16.11 -14.51 -28.25
C SER A 27 16.90 -14.16 -29.52
N LYS A 28 16.23 -14.08 -30.68
CA LYS A 28 16.86 -13.81 -31.99
C LYS A 28 16.88 -12.34 -32.38
N VAL A 29 16.35 -11.45 -31.55
CA VAL A 29 16.26 -10.02 -31.87
C VAL A 29 17.65 -9.42 -32.10
N ASP A 30 18.60 -9.69 -31.20
CA ASP A 30 19.97 -9.16 -31.30
C ASP A 30 20.68 -9.65 -32.58
N GLU A 31 20.44 -10.90 -33.00
CA GLU A 31 20.98 -11.42 -34.27
C GLU A 31 20.40 -10.71 -35.49
N ILE A 32 19.10 -10.37 -35.44
CA ILE A 32 18.39 -9.70 -36.54
C ILE A 32 18.87 -8.26 -36.70
N ILE A 33 19.18 -7.56 -35.61
CA ILE A 33 19.55 -6.13 -35.64
C ILE A 33 21.06 -5.88 -35.74
N ASN A 34 21.90 -6.90 -35.54
CA ASN A 34 23.37 -6.80 -35.49
C ASN A 34 23.98 -6.00 -36.67
N VAL A 35 23.45 -6.19 -37.88
CA VAL A 35 23.93 -5.46 -39.07
C VAL A 35 23.71 -3.95 -38.93
N LEU A 36 22.58 -3.52 -38.37
CA LEU A 36 22.28 -2.11 -38.10
C LEU A 36 23.03 -1.58 -36.87
N GLU A 37 23.24 -2.42 -35.85
CA GLU A 37 24.04 -2.09 -34.67
C GLU A 37 25.50 -1.78 -35.04
N ALA A 38 26.08 -2.51 -35.99
CA ALA A 38 27.46 -2.35 -36.41
C ALA A 38 27.73 -1.17 -37.36
N GLN A 39 26.69 -0.44 -37.78
CA GLN A 39 26.84 0.73 -38.65
C GLN A 39 27.34 1.94 -37.84
N GLU A 40 28.32 2.66 -38.39
CA GLU A 40 28.88 3.86 -37.75
C GLU A 40 27.94 5.07 -37.87
N ASN A 41 27.19 5.17 -38.97
CA ASN A 41 26.33 6.32 -39.23
C ASN A 41 24.94 6.20 -38.59
N LYS A 42 24.89 6.29 -37.25
CA LYS A 42 23.64 6.20 -36.47
C LYS A 42 22.63 7.29 -36.82
N LYS A 43 23.10 8.49 -37.14
CA LYS A 43 22.26 9.61 -37.58
C LYS A 43 21.48 9.27 -38.86
N MET A 44 22.12 8.60 -39.81
CA MET A 44 21.47 8.20 -41.05
C MET A 44 20.44 7.09 -40.87
N ILE A 45 20.68 6.19 -39.91
CA ILE A 45 19.70 5.17 -39.49
C ILE A 45 18.49 5.87 -38.86
N LEU A 46 18.72 6.81 -37.94
CA LEU A 46 17.66 7.61 -37.32
C LEU A 46 16.82 8.36 -38.36
N ASP A 47 17.46 9.07 -39.29
CA ASP A 47 16.77 9.82 -40.37
C ASP A 47 15.89 8.91 -41.25
N LEU A 48 16.30 7.66 -41.47
CA LEU A 48 15.54 6.69 -42.25
C LEU A 48 14.40 6.10 -41.42
N LEU A 49 14.65 5.71 -40.16
CA LEU A 49 13.64 5.20 -39.24
C LEU A 49 12.55 6.23 -39.00
N MET A 50 12.89 7.48 -38.69
CA MET A 50 11.93 8.58 -38.50
C MET A 50 11.05 8.81 -39.72
N ARG A 51 11.62 8.69 -40.92
CA ARG A 51 10.88 8.88 -42.17
C ARG A 51 9.90 7.75 -42.46
N GLU A 52 10.21 6.53 -42.02
CA GLU A 52 9.28 5.41 -42.07
C GLU A 52 8.26 5.49 -40.92
N PHE A 53 8.66 5.94 -39.73
CA PHE A 53 7.81 6.13 -38.56
C PHE A 53 6.63 7.06 -38.86
N VAL A 54 6.92 8.26 -39.37
CA VAL A 54 5.92 9.29 -39.72
C VAL A 54 4.96 8.87 -40.86
N LYS A 55 5.23 7.75 -41.55
CA LYS A 55 4.42 7.25 -42.67
C LYS A 55 3.71 5.92 -42.37
N THR A 56 3.91 5.38 -41.18
CA THR A 56 3.53 4.02 -40.82
C THR A 56 2.12 3.98 -40.18
N LYS A 57 1.51 2.79 -40.17
CA LYS A 57 0.26 2.47 -39.43
C LYS A 57 0.60 1.57 -38.23
N GLU A 58 -0.28 1.52 -37.22
CA GLU A 58 -0.12 0.87 -35.89
C GLU A 58 0.90 -0.28 -35.83
N ASP A 59 0.70 -1.35 -36.60
CA ASP A 59 1.48 -2.59 -36.51
C ASP A 59 3.00 -2.46 -36.70
N LYS A 60 3.49 -1.40 -37.38
CA LYS A 60 4.95 -1.18 -37.53
C LYS A 60 5.50 -0.06 -36.66
N ALA A 61 4.64 0.73 -36.02
CA ALA A 61 5.07 1.86 -35.20
C ALA A 61 5.92 1.36 -34.01
N PHE A 62 5.43 0.36 -33.27
CA PHE A 62 6.14 -0.23 -32.12
C PHE A 62 7.52 -0.77 -32.48
N ILE A 63 7.64 -1.49 -33.60
CA ILE A 63 8.91 -2.06 -34.06
C ILE A 63 9.89 -0.96 -34.43
N ILE A 64 9.41 0.10 -35.11
CA ILE A 64 10.25 1.24 -35.47
C ILE A 64 10.69 2.00 -34.22
N SER A 65 9.81 2.21 -33.24
CA SER A 65 10.14 2.80 -31.93
C SER A 65 11.21 2.00 -31.19
N TYR A 66 11.04 0.67 -31.11
CA TYR A 66 12.04 -0.23 -30.52
C TYR A 66 13.41 -0.09 -31.20
N LEU A 67 13.45 -0.10 -32.54
CA LEU A 67 14.68 0.06 -33.30
C LEU A 67 15.33 1.43 -33.05
N MET A 68 14.54 2.50 -32.96
CA MET A 68 15.07 3.84 -32.66
C MET A 68 15.69 3.90 -31.25
N LEU A 69 15.01 3.36 -30.24
CA LEU A 69 15.51 3.32 -28.86
C LEU A 69 16.79 2.48 -28.72
N LYS A 70 16.87 1.36 -29.44
CA LYS A 70 17.99 0.43 -29.37
C LYS A 70 19.21 0.89 -30.17
N LEU A 71 19.01 1.49 -31.35
CA LEU A 71 20.08 1.75 -32.31
C LEU A 71 20.64 3.17 -32.26
N CYS A 72 19.91 4.14 -31.70
CA CYS A 72 20.25 5.56 -31.78
C CYS A 72 20.61 6.16 -30.42
N GLU A 73 21.41 7.22 -30.43
CA GLU A 73 21.74 7.97 -29.22
C GLU A 73 20.51 8.74 -28.72
N LYS A 74 20.26 8.67 -27.40
CA LYS A 74 19.10 9.27 -26.73
C LYS A 74 18.87 10.73 -27.13
N GLU A 75 19.91 11.57 -27.01
CA GLU A 75 19.81 13.01 -27.30
C GLU A 75 19.49 13.29 -28.78
N GLN A 76 20.01 12.48 -29.72
CA GLN A 76 19.72 12.63 -31.14
C GLN A 76 18.27 12.25 -31.47
N LEU A 77 17.79 11.16 -30.86
CA LEU A 77 16.41 10.70 -31.01
C LEU A 77 15.42 11.71 -30.44
N GLU A 78 15.64 12.22 -29.22
CA GLU A 78 14.79 13.25 -28.61
C GLU A 78 14.67 14.48 -29.50
N ASN A 79 15.79 14.99 -30.02
CA ASN A 79 15.79 16.15 -30.93
C ASN A 79 15.01 15.88 -32.22
N ALA A 80 15.13 14.68 -32.79
CA ALA A 80 14.41 14.30 -34.01
C ALA A 80 12.90 14.15 -33.77
N LEU A 81 12.51 13.60 -32.62
CA LEU A 81 11.13 13.47 -32.18
C LEU A 81 10.49 14.84 -31.95
N TRP A 82 11.12 15.73 -31.18
CA TRP A 82 10.64 17.10 -30.97
C TRP A 82 10.51 17.90 -32.28
N THR A 83 11.48 17.75 -33.19
CA THR A 83 11.42 18.40 -34.51
C THR A 83 10.23 17.89 -35.33
N SER A 84 9.92 16.59 -35.23
CA SER A 84 8.82 15.98 -35.96
C SER A 84 7.46 16.30 -35.32
N LEU A 85 7.38 16.39 -33.99
CA LEU A 85 6.18 16.81 -33.26
C LEU A 85 5.73 18.22 -33.67
N LYS A 86 6.69 19.15 -33.81
CA LYS A 86 6.46 20.54 -34.24
C LYS A 86 6.18 20.71 -35.73
N SER A 87 6.27 19.64 -36.51
CA SER A 87 6.13 19.72 -37.96
C SER A 87 4.66 19.63 -38.38
N PRO A 88 4.13 20.61 -39.13
CA PRO A 88 2.74 20.55 -39.63
C PRO A 88 2.54 19.48 -40.70
N MET A 89 3.61 18.84 -41.18
CA MET A 89 3.55 17.77 -42.19
C MET A 89 3.34 16.38 -41.56
N VAL A 90 3.37 16.29 -40.23
CA VAL A 90 3.13 15.06 -39.47
C VAL A 90 1.65 15.06 -39.05
N SER A 91 0.95 13.97 -39.32
CA SER A 91 -0.45 13.82 -38.91
C SER A 91 -0.55 13.70 -37.39
N ASP A 92 -1.65 14.15 -36.82
CA ASP A 92 -1.89 14.11 -35.37
C ASP A 92 -1.77 12.69 -34.79
N TYR A 93 -2.22 11.66 -35.50
CA TYR A 93 -1.96 10.26 -35.14
C TYR A 93 -0.47 9.93 -34.92
N ASN A 94 0.41 10.40 -35.80
CA ASN A 94 1.84 10.15 -35.68
C ASN A 94 2.48 11.06 -34.61
N LYS A 95 1.93 12.26 -34.39
CA LYS A 95 2.36 13.14 -33.28
C LYS A 95 2.04 12.51 -31.93
N ALA A 96 0.90 11.84 -31.77
CA ALA A 96 0.56 11.10 -30.56
C ALA A 96 1.57 9.96 -30.29
N LEU A 97 1.94 9.18 -31.32
CA LEU A 97 3.00 8.16 -31.19
C LEU A 97 4.37 8.74 -30.82
N ILE A 98 4.72 9.92 -31.36
CA ILE A 98 5.94 10.65 -30.99
C ILE A 98 5.88 11.08 -29.52
N LEU A 99 4.74 11.60 -29.07
CA LEU A 99 4.52 12.08 -27.71
C LEU A 99 4.65 10.95 -26.69
N ASN A 100 4.02 9.80 -26.97
CA ASN A 100 4.19 8.58 -26.17
C ASN A 100 5.65 8.13 -26.08
N LEU A 101 6.36 8.11 -27.21
CA LEU A 101 7.78 7.71 -27.22
C LEU A 101 8.67 8.70 -26.44
N LEU A 102 8.41 10.00 -26.52
CA LEU A 102 9.11 11.02 -25.72
C LEU A 102 8.88 10.79 -24.21
N ARG A 103 7.65 10.46 -23.82
CA ARG A 103 7.27 10.15 -22.43
C ARG A 103 7.95 8.88 -21.93
N ASP A 104 7.96 7.81 -22.72
CA ASP A 104 8.67 6.56 -22.39
C ASP A 104 10.18 6.78 -22.17
N MET A 105 10.76 7.79 -22.83
CA MET A 105 12.15 8.21 -22.64
C MET A 105 12.38 9.10 -21.40
N GLY A 106 11.31 9.45 -20.68
CA GLY A 106 11.32 10.29 -19.48
C GLY A 106 11.24 11.79 -19.74
N ASN A 107 10.79 12.23 -20.92
CA ASN A 107 10.60 13.65 -21.21
C ASN A 107 9.29 14.16 -20.61
N GLN A 108 9.30 15.37 -20.03
CA GLN A 108 8.09 16.06 -19.61
C GLN A 108 7.50 16.81 -20.81
N VAL A 109 6.27 16.48 -21.18
CA VAL A 109 5.52 17.20 -22.21
C VAL A 109 4.64 18.24 -21.52
N ASN A 110 4.79 19.50 -21.91
CA ASN A 110 3.95 20.57 -21.40
C ASN A 110 2.64 20.59 -22.20
N TYR A 111 1.56 20.13 -21.58
CA TYR A 111 0.23 20.13 -22.22
C TYR A 111 -0.29 21.54 -22.52
N ASN A 112 0.25 22.60 -21.91
CA ASN A 112 -0.08 23.98 -22.30
C ASN A 112 0.37 24.33 -23.72
N ASP A 113 1.32 23.58 -24.27
CA ASP A 113 1.86 23.80 -25.62
C ASP A 113 1.24 22.78 -26.62
N ILE A 114 0.27 21.95 -26.20
CA ILE A 114 -0.31 20.91 -27.06
C ILE A 114 -1.06 21.51 -28.25
N ASP A 115 -1.65 22.70 -28.06
CA ASP A 115 -2.28 23.52 -29.09
C ASP A 115 -1.28 23.98 -30.17
N GLU A 116 0.01 24.03 -29.85
CA GLU A 116 1.07 24.35 -30.83
C GLU A 116 1.46 23.12 -31.67
N TYR A 117 1.13 21.91 -31.19
CA TYR A 117 1.55 20.66 -31.80
C TYR A 117 0.43 20.00 -32.60
N PHE A 118 -0.82 20.00 -32.12
CA PHE A 118 -1.92 19.25 -32.73
C PHE A 118 -2.92 20.17 -33.45
N GLU A 119 -3.51 19.67 -34.55
CA GLU A 119 -4.60 20.38 -35.22
C GLU A 119 -5.92 20.25 -34.44
N SER A 120 -6.09 19.13 -33.72
CA SER A 120 -7.25 18.86 -32.85
C SER A 120 -6.79 18.46 -31.44
N PRO A 121 -6.29 19.41 -30.63
CA PRO A 121 -5.76 19.13 -29.29
C PRO A 121 -6.80 18.54 -28.34
N GLU A 122 -8.06 18.98 -28.45
CA GLU A 122 -9.17 18.45 -27.65
C GLU A 122 -9.39 16.93 -27.85
N GLU A 123 -9.28 16.45 -29.09
CA GLU A 123 -9.45 15.01 -29.40
C GLU A 123 -8.31 14.17 -28.81
N VAL A 124 -7.10 14.73 -28.73
CA VAL A 124 -5.94 14.05 -28.13
C VAL A 124 -6.11 13.96 -26.63
N ILE A 125 -6.49 15.06 -25.97
CA ILE A 125 -6.74 15.11 -24.53
C ILE A 125 -7.87 14.14 -24.14
N ASP A 126 -8.98 14.12 -24.89
CA ASP A 126 -10.09 13.19 -24.65
C ASP A 126 -9.65 11.73 -24.83
N SER A 127 -8.89 11.42 -25.88
CA SER A 127 -8.37 10.07 -26.11
C SER A 127 -7.43 9.61 -25.00
N GLU A 128 -6.49 10.45 -24.58
CA GLU A 128 -5.54 10.14 -23.50
C GLU A 128 -6.23 9.98 -22.15
N THR A 129 -7.23 10.83 -21.87
CA THR A 129 -8.03 10.72 -20.64
C THR A 129 -8.82 9.42 -20.62
N LYS A 130 -9.45 9.02 -21.74
CA LYS A 130 -10.13 7.71 -21.84
C LYS A 130 -9.17 6.55 -21.59
N GLU A 131 -7.98 6.59 -22.19
CA GLU A 131 -6.95 5.58 -21.98
C GLU A 131 -6.53 5.49 -20.51
N LEU A 132 -6.35 6.63 -19.83
CA LEU A 132 -6.06 6.68 -18.39
C LEU A 132 -7.19 6.07 -17.56
N LEU A 133 -8.44 6.47 -17.81
CA LEU A 133 -9.61 5.96 -17.08
C LEU A 133 -9.75 4.45 -17.25
N HIS A 134 -9.51 3.92 -18.45
CA HIS A 134 -9.54 2.49 -18.72
C HIS A 134 -8.37 1.76 -18.06
N THR A 135 -7.15 2.31 -18.13
CA THR A 135 -5.95 1.71 -17.52
C THR A 135 -6.10 1.61 -16.00
N ALA A 136 -6.69 2.62 -15.36
CA ALA A 136 -6.92 2.65 -13.92
C ALA A 136 -7.89 1.58 -13.41
N ILE A 137 -8.70 0.96 -14.27
CA ILE A 137 -9.55 -0.19 -13.88
C ILE A 137 -8.67 -1.41 -13.55
N MET A 138 -7.64 -1.64 -14.36
CA MET A 138 -6.79 -2.84 -14.29
C MET A 138 -5.50 -2.59 -13.49
N ASN A 139 -5.19 -1.32 -13.21
CA ASN A 139 -3.96 -0.91 -12.55
C ASN A 139 -4.24 0.06 -11.39
N PRO A 140 -4.19 -0.43 -10.12
CA PRO A 140 -4.31 0.42 -8.94
C PRO A 140 -3.27 1.54 -8.85
N GLU A 141 -2.06 1.36 -9.39
CA GLU A 141 -1.04 2.43 -9.42
C GLU A 141 -1.50 3.61 -10.29
N ALA A 142 -2.08 3.34 -11.45
CA ALA A 142 -2.60 4.40 -12.32
C ALA A 142 -3.77 5.16 -11.65
N GLN A 143 -4.57 4.46 -10.84
CA GLN A 143 -5.61 5.07 -10.02
C GLN A 143 -5.00 5.96 -8.92
N ILE A 144 -3.95 5.49 -8.25
CA ILE A 144 -3.22 6.24 -7.21
C ILE A 144 -2.51 7.46 -7.80
N ASP A 145 -1.83 7.33 -8.94
CA ASP A 145 -1.17 8.44 -9.63
C ASP A 145 -2.16 9.57 -9.97
N PHE A 146 -3.39 9.21 -10.38
CA PHE A 146 -4.46 10.19 -10.58
C PHE A 146 -4.85 10.89 -9.28
N LEU A 147 -4.95 10.16 -8.17
CA LEU A 147 -5.34 10.70 -6.86
C LEU A 147 -4.23 11.57 -6.27
N ASP A 148 -2.96 11.18 -6.43
CA ASP A 148 -1.80 11.98 -6.06
C ASP A 148 -1.76 13.28 -6.88
N PHE A 149 -2.04 13.20 -8.18
CA PHE A 149 -2.19 14.38 -9.02
C PHE A 149 -3.35 15.27 -8.53
N LEU A 150 -4.51 14.69 -8.28
CA LEU A 150 -5.66 15.42 -7.74
C LEU A 150 -5.31 16.07 -6.39
N GLU A 151 -4.57 15.39 -5.53
CA GLU A 151 -4.18 15.90 -4.22
C GLU A 151 -3.20 17.08 -4.29
N ALA A 152 -2.31 17.10 -5.30
CA ALA A 152 -1.37 18.18 -5.55
C ALA A 152 -2.04 19.48 -6.05
N LEU A 153 -3.25 19.42 -6.58
CA LEU A 153 -3.96 20.59 -7.11
C LEU A 153 -4.53 21.52 -6.02
N PRO A 154 -4.62 22.83 -6.29
CA PRO A 154 -5.41 23.74 -5.45
C PRO A 154 -6.87 23.28 -5.35
N TYR A 155 -7.49 23.47 -4.18
CA TYR A 155 -8.81 22.88 -3.88
C TYR A 155 -9.93 23.24 -4.88
N GLN A 156 -9.93 24.45 -5.44
CA GLN A 156 -10.93 24.84 -6.45
C GLN A 156 -10.70 24.14 -7.80
N ASP A 157 -9.43 23.91 -8.14
CA ASP A 157 -9.05 23.21 -9.37
C ASP A 157 -9.39 21.73 -9.25
N LYS A 158 -9.23 21.14 -8.04
CA LYS A 158 -9.72 19.78 -7.74
C LYS A 158 -11.21 19.62 -8.05
N LEU A 159 -12.03 20.56 -7.55
CA LEU A 159 -13.48 20.53 -7.77
C LEU A 159 -13.81 20.68 -9.26
N THR A 160 -13.16 21.62 -9.94
CA THR A 160 -13.38 21.89 -11.36
C THR A 160 -13.04 20.65 -12.20
N LEU A 161 -11.93 19.98 -11.91
CA LEU A 161 -11.52 18.75 -12.60
C LEU A 161 -12.51 17.60 -12.37
N VAL A 162 -12.94 17.38 -11.12
CA VAL A 162 -13.92 16.33 -10.83
C VAL A 162 -15.27 16.62 -11.50
N GLU A 163 -15.71 17.87 -11.52
CA GLU A 163 -16.93 18.29 -12.23
C GLU A 163 -16.81 18.07 -13.74
N SER A 164 -15.70 18.48 -14.37
CA SER A 164 -15.48 18.29 -15.81
C SER A 164 -15.45 16.81 -16.19
N LEU A 165 -14.78 15.97 -15.37
CA LEU A 165 -14.79 14.52 -15.57
C LEU A 165 -16.21 13.94 -15.52
N GLY A 166 -17.07 14.45 -14.64
CA GLY A 166 -18.47 14.05 -14.52
C GLY A 166 -19.37 14.50 -15.68
N ASP A 167 -18.99 15.56 -16.38
CA ASP A 167 -19.70 16.07 -17.54
C ASP A 167 -19.28 15.36 -18.83
N ASP A 168 -17.99 15.04 -18.96
CA ASP A 168 -17.39 14.52 -20.20
C ASP A 168 -17.38 12.99 -20.29
N TYR A 169 -17.34 12.29 -19.15
CA TYR A 169 -17.22 10.83 -19.08
C TYR A 169 -18.38 10.20 -18.30
N SER A 170 -18.59 8.90 -18.51
CA SER A 170 -19.63 8.14 -17.80
C SER A 170 -19.24 6.66 -17.66
N GLU A 171 -20.11 5.85 -17.07
CA GLU A 171 -19.92 4.39 -16.90
C GLU A 171 -18.88 4.00 -15.83
N ASP A 172 -18.42 2.74 -15.87
CA ASP A 172 -17.61 2.13 -14.81
C ASP A 172 -16.19 2.71 -14.72
N ALA A 173 -15.61 3.19 -15.83
CA ALA A 173 -14.27 3.78 -15.84
C ALA A 173 -14.20 5.09 -15.02
N LEU A 174 -15.20 5.96 -15.19
CA LEU A 174 -15.34 7.18 -14.39
C LEU A 174 -15.66 6.82 -12.93
N ALA A 175 -16.58 5.88 -12.71
CA ALA A 175 -16.94 5.46 -11.35
C ALA A 175 -15.73 4.91 -10.59
N ASN A 176 -14.89 4.10 -11.25
CA ASN A 176 -13.68 3.54 -10.69
C ASN A 176 -12.74 4.65 -10.14
N ILE A 177 -12.57 5.76 -10.85
CA ILE A 177 -11.75 6.88 -10.37
C ILE A 177 -12.43 7.66 -9.22
N LEU A 178 -13.74 7.86 -9.29
CA LEU A 178 -14.45 8.68 -8.30
C LEU A 178 -14.79 7.95 -7.00
N ILE A 179 -14.81 6.62 -6.99
CA ILE A 179 -15.07 5.80 -5.79
C ILE A 179 -14.02 6.06 -4.70
N PRO A 180 -12.69 5.98 -4.95
CA PRO A 180 -11.68 6.35 -3.96
C PRO A 180 -11.83 7.77 -3.43
N VAL A 181 -12.13 8.74 -4.31
CA VAL A 181 -12.37 10.14 -3.89
C VAL A 181 -13.52 10.24 -2.90
N PHE A 182 -14.60 9.48 -3.12
CA PHE A 182 -15.74 9.45 -2.23
C PHE A 182 -15.48 8.68 -0.93
N LEU A 183 -14.87 7.49 -1.01
CA LEU A 183 -14.69 6.60 0.14
C LEU A 183 -13.57 7.03 1.09
N HIS A 184 -12.57 7.78 0.60
CA HIS A 184 -11.46 8.27 1.42
C HIS A 184 -11.95 9.14 2.58
N ASP A 185 -12.66 10.22 2.27
CA ASP A 185 -13.35 11.08 3.25
C ASP A 185 -14.74 11.47 2.74
N PRO A 186 -15.79 10.69 3.07
CA PRO A 186 -17.17 10.96 2.64
C PRO A 186 -17.73 12.31 3.11
N THR A 187 -17.12 12.95 4.11
CA THR A 187 -17.57 14.23 4.66
C THR A 187 -17.07 15.43 3.86
N ALA A 188 -15.96 15.26 3.12
CA ALA A 188 -15.31 16.29 2.34
C ALA A 188 -16.22 16.87 1.26
N LYS A 189 -16.04 18.16 0.93
CA LYS A 189 -16.84 18.82 -0.13
C LYS A 189 -16.61 18.16 -1.49
N ILE A 190 -15.39 17.75 -1.81
CA ILE A 190 -15.06 17.04 -3.05
C ILE A 190 -15.74 15.67 -3.13
N ALA A 191 -15.81 14.93 -2.01
CA ALA A 191 -16.52 13.65 -1.94
C ALA A 191 -18.04 13.82 -2.17
N LYS A 192 -18.63 14.93 -1.73
CA LYS A 192 -20.04 15.25 -2.03
C LYS A 192 -20.27 15.49 -3.52
N VAL A 193 -19.33 16.15 -4.21
CA VAL A 193 -19.38 16.30 -5.68
C VAL A 193 -19.23 14.94 -6.36
N ALA A 194 -18.25 14.13 -5.93
CA ALA A 194 -18.07 12.77 -6.44
C ALA A 194 -19.34 11.92 -6.25
N LEU A 195 -20.00 11.99 -5.08
CA LEU A 195 -21.28 11.34 -4.81
C LEU A 195 -22.37 11.76 -5.80
N GLU A 196 -22.50 13.05 -6.10
CA GLU A 196 -23.50 13.55 -7.05
C GLU A 196 -23.26 13.04 -8.47
N ILE A 197 -21.99 12.92 -8.87
CA ILE A 197 -21.60 12.37 -10.18
C ILE A 197 -21.83 10.87 -10.21
N LEU A 198 -21.33 10.13 -9.21
CA LEU A 198 -21.52 8.68 -9.04
C LEU A 198 -22.99 8.29 -9.08
N SER A 199 -23.89 9.13 -8.56
CA SER A 199 -25.34 8.92 -8.59
C SER A 199 -25.95 8.92 -10.02
N LYS A 200 -25.20 9.40 -11.02
CA LYS A 200 -25.63 9.61 -12.41
C LYS A 200 -24.83 8.78 -13.43
N THR A 201 -23.70 8.17 -13.05
CA THR A 201 -22.79 7.45 -13.97
C THR A 201 -23.39 6.19 -14.60
N LYS A 202 -24.53 5.69 -14.07
CA LYS A 202 -25.12 4.38 -14.44
C LYS A 202 -24.17 3.19 -14.23
N SER A 203 -23.22 3.32 -13.32
CA SER A 203 -22.25 2.29 -12.98
C SER A 203 -22.77 1.35 -11.88
N GLN A 204 -22.44 0.06 -12.00
CA GLN A 204 -22.69 -0.93 -10.95
C GLN A 204 -21.67 -0.80 -9.81
N LEU A 205 -20.43 -0.42 -10.11
CA LEU A 205 -19.40 -0.11 -9.10
C LEU A 205 -19.84 1.05 -8.22
N ALA A 206 -20.43 2.08 -8.81
CA ALA A 206 -21.00 3.20 -8.06
C ALA A 206 -22.12 2.73 -7.13
N LEU A 207 -23.02 1.85 -7.60
CA LEU A 207 -24.07 1.30 -6.75
C LEU A 207 -23.49 0.54 -5.54
N HIS A 208 -22.53 -0.35 -5.78
CA HIS A 208 -21.84 -1.12 -4.75
C HIS A 208 -21.20 -0.22 -3.69
N ALA A 209 -20.37 0.74 -4.12
CA ALA A 209 -19.67 1.65 -3.21
C ALA A 209 -20.64 2.50 -2.36
N LEU A 210 -21.77 2.94 -2.94
CA LEU A 210 -22.78 3.69 -2.19
C LEU A 210 -23.55 2.80 -1.20
N GLU A 211 -23.86 1.56 -1.56
CA GLU A 211 -24.51 0.59 -0.67
C GLU A 211 -23.60 0.15 0.48
N GLU A 212 -22.29 0.02 0.23
CA GLU A 212 -21.27 -0.20 1.24
C GLU A 212 -21.17 1.01 2.19
N ALA A 213 -20.98 2.21 1.65
CA ALA A 213 -20.87 3.44 2.45
C ALA A 213 -22.08 3.68 3.35
N ALA A 214 -23.29 3.38 2.87
CA ALA A 214 -24.52 3.53 3.62
C ALA A 214 -24.57 2.70 4.94
N GLN A 215 -23.68 1.72 5.11
CA GLN A 215 -23.62 0.88 6.30
C GLN A 215 -22.86 1.52 7.47
N TYR A 216 -21.97 2.47 7.18
CA TYR A 216 -21.06 3.02 8.19
C TYR A 216 -21.00 4.55 8.28
N VAL A 217 -21.46 5.27 7.24
CA VAL A 217 -21.47 6.74 7.28
C VAL A 217 -22.40 7.31 8.37
N GLU A 218 -22.12 8.53 8.81
CA GLU A 218 -22.93 9.26 9.77
C GLU A 218 -24.37 9.53 9.25
N GLU A 219 -25.29 9.80 10.19
CA GLU A 219 -26.73 9.96 9.89
C GLU A 219 -27.02 11.10 8.90
N ASP A 220 -26.18 12.13 8.83
CA ASP A 220 -26.34 13.29 7.96
C ASP A 220 -25.96 12.99 6.49
N LEU A 221 -25.02 12.08 6.26
CA LEU A 221 -24.58 11.60 4.95
C LEU A 221 -25.49 10.49 4.39
N LEU A 222 -26.24 9.81 5.24
CA LEU A 222 -27.11 8.71 4.81
C LEU A 222 -28.24 9.16 3.83
N PRO A 223 -28.95 10.29 4.02
CA PRO A 223 -29.95 10.77 3.06
C PRO A 223 -29.42 11.06 1.64
N PRO A 224 -28.31 11.81 1.44
CA PRO A 224 -27.77 12.00 0.09
C PRO A 224 -27.31 10.69 -0.55
N ILE A 225 -26.67 9.78 0.20
CA ILE A 225 -26.27 8.45 -0.33
C ILE A 225 -27.48 7.63 -0.77
N LYS A 226 -28.54 7.55 0.05
CA LYS A 226 -29.79 6.85 -0.30
C LYS A 226 -30.49 7.44 -1.52
N ARG A 227 -30.42 8.76 -1.71
CA ARG A 227 -30.91 9.42 -2.93
C ARG A 227 -30.09 8.99 -4.15
N GLY A 228 -28.77 8.91 -4.02
CA GLY A 228 -27.88 8.43 -5.07
C GLY A 228 -28.16 6.99 -5.49
N ILE A 229 -28.25 6.08 -4.51
CA ILE A 229 -28.65 4.68 -4.72
C ILE A 229 -29.99 4.60 -5.46
N SER A 230 -30.98 5.41 -5.04
CA SER A 230 -32.29 5.44 -5.68
C SER A 230 -32.22 5.94 -7.14
N ALA A 231 -31.39 6.94 -7.41
CA ALA A 231 -31.18 7.48 -8.76
C ALA A 231 -30.55 6.43 -9.70
N LEU A 232 -29.54 5.69 -9.23
CA LEU A 232 -28.93 4.57 -9.96
C LEU A 232 -29.94 3.45 -10.24
N LYS A 233 -30.77 3.07 -9.25
CA LYS A 233 -31.82 2.06 -9.44
C LYS A 233 -32.88 2.49 -10.44
N LEU A 234 -33.24 3.78 -10.45
CA LEU A 234 -34.19 4.35 -11.42
C LEU A 234 -33.60 4.46 -12.83
N SER A 235 -32.27 4.64 -12.96
CA SER A 235 -31.60 4.73 -14.26
C SER A 235 -31.37 3.37 -14.93
N GLY A 236 -31.62 2.27 -14.20
CA GLY A 236 -31.59 0.90 -14.73
C GLY A 236 -30.59 -0.04 -14.04
N VAL A 237 -29.77 0.46 -13.11
CA VAL A 237 -28.79 -0.34 -12.35
C VAL A 237 -29.49 -1.03 -11.19
N ARG A 238 -29.97 -2.27 -11.41
CA ARG A 238 -30.88 -2.96 -10.46
C ARG A 238 -30.19 -3.93 -9.52
N GLU A 239 -29.06 -4.49 -9.92
CA GLU A 239 -28.32 -5.51 -9.19
C GLU A 239 -26.86 -5.08 -9.07
N ASP A 240 -26.25 -5.41 -7.93
CA ASP A 240 -24.83 -5.25 -7.69
C ASP A 240 -24.10 -6.50 -8.23
N ASN A 241 -23.46 -6.35 -9.40
CA ASN A 241 -22.60 -7.40 -9.96
C ASN A 241 -21.11 -6.99 -9.89
N SER A 242 -20.72 -6.13 -8.95
CA SER A 242 -19.32 -5.74 -8.73
C SER A 242 -18.38 -6.95 -8.59
N LEU A 243 -18.85 -8.03 -7.95
CA LEU A 243 -18.11 -9.29 -7.84
C LEU A 243 -17.84 -9.94 -9.21
N GLU A 244 -18.81 -9.92 -10.12
CA GLU A 244 -18.62 -10.48 -11.48
C GLU A 244 -17.68 -9.59 -12.29
N PHE A 245 -17.83 -8.26 -12.16
CA PHE A 245 -16.91 -7.29 -12.76
C PHE A 245 -15.46 -7.55 -12.32
N TYR A 246 -15.19 -7.63 -11.01
CA TYR A 246 -13.82 -7.84 -10.53
C TYR A 246 -13.31 -9.25 -10.82
N LYS A 247 -14.17 -10.26 -10.94
CA LYS A 247 -13.74 -11.58 -11.42
C LYS A 247 -13.27 -11.55 -12.87
N ASP A 248 -13.89 -10.73 -13.72
CA ASP A 248 -13.47 -10.54 -15.11
C ASP A 248 -12.15 -9.75 -15.18
N VAL A 249 -12.07 -8.64 -14.44
CA VAL A 249 -10.84 -7.82 -14.30
C VAL A 249 -9.66 -8.64 -13.78
N LEU A 250 -9.88 -9.56 -12.85
CA LEU A 250 -8.81 -10.36 -12.24
C LEU A 250 -8.61 -11.72 -12.91
N SER A 251 -9.24 -11.96 -14.07
CA SER A 251 -9.29 -13.28 -14.70
C SER A 251 -7.95 -13.78 -15.27
N ASP A 252 -7.02 -12.86 -15.54
CA ASP A 252 -5.66 -13.11 -16.02
C ASP A 252 -4.63 -13.32 -14.87
N SER A 253 -5.12 -13.39 -13.63
CA SER A 253 -4.30 -13.55 -12.44
C SER A 253 -4.93 -14.47 -11.41
N ARG A 254 -4.08 -15.06 -10.57
CA ARG A 254 -4.52 -15.92 -9.46
C ARG A 254 -3.85 -15.50 -8.15
N PRO A 255 -4.54 -15.64 -6.99
CA PRO A 255 -3.88 -15.49 -5.70
C PRO A 255 -2.62 -16.36 -5.61
N TYR A 256 -1.51 -15.76 -5.17
CA TYR A 256 -0.20 -16.40 -5.12
C TYR A 256 0.23 -16.68 -3.67
N GLU A 257 0.79 -15.70 -2.98
CA GLU A 257 1.25 -15.82 -1.61
C GLU A 257 0.63 -14.75 -0.70
N CYS A 258 0.34 -15.15 0.54
CA CYS A 258 -0.19 -14.26 1.56
C CYS A 258 0.62 -14.43 2.85
N TYR A 259 1.02 -13.31 3.44
CA TYR A 259 1.80 -13.29 4.67
C TYR A 259 1.16 -12.38 5.71
N THR A 260 1.40 -12.68 6.98
CA THR A 260 1.09 -11.78 8.08
C THR A 260 2.13 -11.83 9.19
N SER A 261 2.33 -10.73 9.91
CA SER A 261 3.06 -10.77 11.18
C SER A 261 2.12 -11.13 12.33
N TYR A 262 2.70 -11.43 13.50
CA TYR A 262 1.96 -11.41 14.75
C TYR A 262 1.62 -9.96 15.15
N PRO A 263 0.51 -9.72 15.89
CA PRO A 263 0.23 -8.42 16.46
C PRO A 263 1.30 -8.05 17.51
N ASP A 264 1.86 -6.85 17.40
CA ASP A 264 2.84 -6.31 18.35
C ASP A 264 2.18 -5.74 19.62
N GLY A 265 2.98 -5.16 20.52
CA GLY A 265 2.49 -4.54 21.76
C GLY A 265 1.66 -3.27 21.56
N HIS A 266 1.72 -2.67 20.37
CA HIS A 266 0.93 -1.50 19.99
C HIS A 266 -0.32 -1.89 19.18
N GLY A 267 -0.47 -3.17 18.87
CA GLY A 267 -1.59 -3.72 18.10
C GLY A 267 -1.36 -3.69 16.59
N ASN A 268 -0.17 -3.33 16.13
CA ASN A 268 0.16 -3.33 14.71
C ASN A 268 0.33 -4.75 14.18
N GLN A 269 -0.20 -4.98 12.98
CA GLN A 269 -0.08 -6.24 12.27
C GLN A 269 0.08 -5.96 10.78
N SER A 270 1.17 -6.47 10.21
CA SER A 270 1.51 -6.31 8.79
C SER A 270 0.93 -7.46 7.97
N LEU A 271 0.39 -7.16 6.81
CA LEU A 271 -0.26 -8.10 5.87
C LEU A 271 0.35 -7.91 4.48
N ILE A 272 0.63 -9.00 3.78
CA ILE A 272 0.96 -8.98 2.34
C ILE A 272 0.01 -9.92 1.61
N PHE A 273 -0.57 -9.43 0.52
CA PHE A 273 -1.32 -10.22 -0.45
C PHE A 273 -0.69 -10.07 -1.83
N SER A 274 -0.58 -11.17 -2.56
CA SER A 274 -0.07 -11.16 -3.93
C SER A 274 -0.93 -11.99 -4.89
N ARG A 275 -0.91 -11.60 -6.17
CA ARG A 275 -1.42 -12.36 -7.30
C ARG A 275 -0.30 -12.58 -8.31
N GLU A 276 -0.31 -13.74 -8.95
CA GLU A 276 0.54 -14.07 -10.08
C GLU A 276 -0.28 -13.98 -11.36
N ARG A 277 0.21 -13.22 -12.35
CA ARG A 277 -0.37 -13.13 -13.69
C ARG A 277 0.09 -14.25 -14.61
N ASP A 278 -0.58 -14.40 -15.74
CA ASP A 278 -0.22 -15.37 -16.77
C ASP A 278 1.20 -15.20 -17.34
N ASP A 279 1.76 -13.98 -17.30
CA ASP A 279 3.12 -13.66 -17.72
C ASP A 279 4.18 -13.88 -16.62
N GLU A 280 3.78 -14.52 -15.51
CA GLU A 280 4.57 -14.77 -14.29
C GLU A 280 4.96 -13.51 -13.50
N SER A 281 4.48 -12.32 -13.90
CA SER A 281 4.61 -11.12 -13.07
C SER A 281 3.75 -11.20 -11.81
N ILE A 282 4.19 -10.51 -10.76
CA ILE A 282 3.51 -10.42 -9.48
C ILE A 282 2.88 -9.04 -9.34
N GLN A 283 1.60 -9.03 -8.96
CA GLN A 283 0.92 -7.91 -8.34
C GLN A 283 0.90 -8.14 -6.83
N PHE A 284 1.19 -7.13 -6.02
CA PHE A 284 1.02 -7.29 -4.57
C PHE A 284 0.61 -5.99 -3.87
N VAL A 285 0.03 -6.15 -2.69
CA VAL A 285 -0.25 -5.09 -1.73
C VAL A 285 0.27 -5.49 -0.36
N ALA A 286 0.92 -4.57 0.32
CA ALA A 286 1.26 -4.62 1.73
C ALA A 286 0.40 -3.63 2.51
N VAL A 287 -0.19 -4.09 3.61
CA VAL A 287 -1.09 -3.30 4.46
C VAL A 287 -0.64 -3.43 5.91
N VAL A 288 -0.52 -2.31 6.61
CA VAL A 288 -0.33 -2.30 8.07
C VAL A 288 -1.67 -2.00 8.71
N THR A 289 -2.07 -2.88 9.62
CA THR A 289 -3.33 -2.76 10.38
C THR A 289 -3.04 -2.55 11.86
N ASN A 290 -3.98 -1.97 12.59
CA ASN A 290 -3.91 -1.74 14.02
C ASN A 290 -5.26 -2.03 14.69
N ASP A 291 -5.26 -2.69 15.85
CA ASP A 291 -6.50 -3.07 16.55
C ASP A 291 -7.24 -1.92 17.25
N LYS A 292 -6.64 -0.73 17.30
CA LYS A 292 -7.25 0.54 17.73
C LYS A 292 -7.70 1.40 16.55
N TRP A 293 -6.96 1.49 15.45
CA TRP A 293 -7.28 2.44 14.36
C TRP A 293 -7.80 1.78 13.07
N GLY A 294 -7.57 0.49 12.86
CA GLY A 294 -7.92 -0.21 11.62
C GLY A 294 -6.78 -0.18 10.61
N ILE A 295 -6.97 0.36 9.40
CA ILE A 295 -5.91 0.45 8.38
C ILE A 295 -5.01 1.65 8.70
N VAL A 296 -3.70 1.44 8.81
CA VAL A 296 -2.72 2.48 9.16
C VAL A 296 -1.90 2.90 7.95
N ASP A 297 -1.45 1.94 7.14
CA ASP A 297 -0.60 2.21 5.99
C ASP A 297 -0.85 1.16 4.89
N CYS A 298 -0.62 1.54 3.64
CA CYS A 298 -0.83 0.68 2.47
C CYS A 298 0.06 1.10 1.30
N PHE A 299 0.76 0.14 0.72
CA PHE A 299 1.45 0.32 -0.56
C PHE A 299 1.41 -0.97 -1.36
N GLY A 300 1.67 -0.89 -2.66
CA GLY A 300 1.67 -2.06 -3.53
C GLY A 300 2.41 -1.79 -4.81
N PHE A 301 2.55 -2.85 -5.61
CA PHE A 301 3.13 -2.77 -6.95
C PHE A 301 2.28 -3.58 -7.92
N ASN A 302 2.02 -3.02 -9.10
CA ASN A 302 1.16 -3.65 -10.10
C ASN A 302 1.93 -4.60 -11.03
N ASN A 303 3.25 -4.48 -11.10
CA ASN A 303 4.07 -5.38 -11.91
C ASN A 303 5.51 -5.45 -11.39
N ILE A 304 5.86 -6.57 -10.78
CA ILE A 304 7.23 -6.90 -10.37
C ILE A 304 7.56 -8.36 -10.67
N THR A 305 8.85 -8.69 -10.66
CA THR A 305 9.30 -10.07 -10.73
C THR A 305 9.12 -10.80 -9.40
N LYS A 306 9.08 -12.13 -9.43
CA LYS A 306 9.06 -12.97 -8.21
C LYS A 306 10.26 -12.73 -7.31
N GLU A 307 11.44 -12.51 -7.88
CA GLU A 307 12.66 -12.24 -7.10
C GLU A 307 12.58 -10.89 -6.37
N GLU A 308 12.00 -9.87 -7.00
CA GLU A 308 11.75 -8.59 -6.34
C GLU A 308 10.72 -8.73 -5.22
N PHE A 309 9.66 -9.51 -5.45
CA PHE A 309 8.65 -9.80 -4.44
C PHE A 309 9.26 -10.48 -3.20
N GLU A 310 10.07 -11.53 -3.38
CA GLU A 310 10.74 -12.23 -2.28
C GLU A 310 11.63 -11.27 -1.45
N LYS A 311 12.40 -10.41 -2.12
CA LYS A 311 13.23 -9.40 -1.45
C LYS A 311 12.39 -8.37 -0.68
N ILE A 312 11.23 -8.00 -1.19
CA ILE A 312 10.31 -7.09 -0.51
C ILE A 312 9.75 -7.78 0.74
N VAL A 313 9.29 -9.02 0.64
CA VAL A 313 8.79 -9.80 1.78
C VAL A 313 9.86 -9.92 2.86
N GLU A 314 11.09 -10.29 2.49
CA GLU A 314 12.23 -10.40 3.41
C GLU A 314 12.52 -9.07 4.12
N ARG A 315 12.51 -7.94 3.41
CA ARG A 315 12.75 -6.62 4.01
C ARG A 315 11.59 -6.12 4.86
N PHE A 316 10.36 -6.38 4.43
CA PHE A 316 9.15 -5.88 5.07
C PHE A 316 8.94 -6.53 6.43
N TYR A 317 9.19 -7.83 6.54
CA TYR A 317 9.18 -8.52 7.82
C TYR A 317 10.53 -8.43 8.55
N GLY A 318 11.64 -8.30 7.83
CA GLY A 318 12.99 -8.21 8.42
C GLY A 318 13.32 -9.45 9.25
N ASP A 319 13.81 -9.23 10.47
CA ASP A 319 14.06 -10.30 11.45
C ASP A 319 12.75 -10.80 12.13
N ASN A 320 11.59 -10.26 11.78
CA ASN A 320 10.31 -10.70 12.35
C ASN A 320 9.83 -11.98 11.68
N GLU A 321 9.28 -12.89 12.48
CA GLU A 321 8.63 -14.10 12.00
C GLU A 321 7.37 -13.72 11.19
N SER A 322 7.39 -14.03 9.90
CA SER A 322 6.22 -13.95 9.02
C SER A 322 5.47 -15.29 9.04
N VAL A 323 4.15 -15.22 8.98
CA VAL A 323 3.27 -16.38 8.96
C VAL A 323 2.63 -16.45 7.58
N TYR A 324 2.88 -17.55 6.88
CA TYR A 324 2.19 -17.86 5.63
C TYR A 324 0.73 -18.21 5.94
N ILE A 325 -0.21 -17.50 5.32
CA ILE A 325 -1.66 -17.68 5.51
C ILE A 325 -2.35 -17.90 4.17
N ASN A 326 -3.60 -18.36 4.19
CA ASN A 326 -4.40 -18.43 2.97
C ASN A 326 -5.12 -17.09 2.70
N GLN A 327 -5.60 -16.92 1.48
CA GLN A 327 -6.26 -15.71 1.01
C GLN A 327 -7.56 -15.38 1.75
N THR A 328 -8.32 -16.40 2.18
CA THR A 328 -9.57 -16.21 2.95
C THR A 328 -9.28 -15.64 4.33
N VAL A 329 -8.23 -16.12 5.01
CA VAL A 329 -7.77 -15.57 6.28
C VAL A 329 -7.32 -14.12 6.10
N LEU A 330 -6.49 -13.84 5.10
CA LEU A 330 -6.04 -12.47 4.84
C LEU A 330 -7.22 -11.53 4.57
N LYS A 331 -8.18 -11.93 3.72
CA LYS A 331 -9.39 -11.15 3.46
C LYS A 331 -10.19 -10.86 4.74
N THR A 332 -10.26 -11.84 5.64
CA THR A 332 -10.91 -11.68 6.95
C THR A 332 -10.23 -10.64 7.82
N LEU A 333 -8.89 -10.64 7.85
CA LEU A 333 -8.11 -9.66 8.62
C LEU A 333 -8.31 -8.24 8.06
N LEU A 334 -8.28 -8.07 6.73
CA LEU A 334 -8.55 -6.79 6.07
C LEU A 334 -9.95 -6.27 6.36
N VAL A 335 -10.99 -7.10 6.21
CA VAL A 335 -12.38 -6.72 6.50
C VAL A 335 -12.56 -6.34 7.98
N ASN A 336 -11.89 -7.05 8.90
CA ASN A 336 -11.92 -6.69 10.32
C ASN A 336 -11.24 -5.34 10.61
N ALA A 337 -10.15 -5.04 9.91
CA ALA A 337 -9.46 -3.76 10.02
C ALA A 337 -10.28 -2.61 9.43
N GLU A 338 -10.91 -2.77 8.27
CA GLU A 338 -11.86 -1.81 7.69
C GLU A 338 -13.03 -1.52 8.65
N ASN A 339 -13.64 -2.57 9.21
CA ASN A 339 -14.70 -2.40 10.21
C ASN A 339 -14.22 -1.62 11.44
N THR A 340 -12.94 -1.73 11.79
CA THR A 340 -12.34 -0.97 12.89
C THR A 340 -12.18 0.50 12.54
N VAL A 341 -11.72 0.82 11.32
CA VAL A 341 -11.68 2.20 10.79
C VAL A 341 -13.07 2.83 10.90
N HIS A 342 -14.07 2.19 10.29
CA HIS A 342 -15.43 2.71 10.23
C HIS A 342 -16.06 2.91 11.60
N LYS A 343 -15.89 1.96 12.51
CA LYS A 343 -16.43 2.04 13.87
C LYS A 343 -15.85 3.21 14.67
N ASN A 344 -14.61 3.57 14.39
CA ASN A 344 -13.91 4.63 15.13
C ASN A 344 -13.96 5.99 14.41
N GLY A 345 -14.53 6.04 13.20
CA GLY A 345 -14.62 7.26 12.40
C GLY A 345 -13.27 7.70 11.83
N GLU A 346 -12.34 6.76 11.63
CA GLU A 346 -11.05 7.05 11.01
C GLU A 346 -11.20 7.22 9.49
N ILE A 347 -10.26 7.93 8.87
CA ILE A 347 -10.18 8.11 7.41
C ILE A 347 -9.46 6.90 6.82
N VAL A 348 -9.96 6.35 5.71
CA VAL A 348 -9.30 5.26 4.99
C VAL A 348 -8.40 5.87 3.92
N SER A 349 -7.12 5.51 3.86
CA SER A 349 -6.22 5.95 2.79
C SER A 349 -6.77 5.57 1.41
N TYR A 350 -6.66 6.47 0.45
CA TYR A 350 -7.15 6.20 -0.91
C TYR A 350 -6.33 5.10 -1.59
N GLU A 351 -5.03 4.96 -1.26
CA GLU A 351 -4.17 3.88 -1.72
C GLU A 351 -4.74 2.52 -1.31
N TYR A 352 -5.17 2.39 -0.05
CA TYR A 352 -5.83 1.16 0.40
C TYR A 352 -7.13 0.88 -0.37
N ILE A 353 -7.95 1.91 -0.62
CA ILE A 353 -9.20 1.77 -1.38
C ILE A 353 -8.93 1.29 -2.81
N CYS A 354 -7.85 1.75 -3.44
CA CYS A 354 -7.40 1.27 -4.74
C CYS A 354 -6.94 -0.19 -4.68
N TRP A 355 -6.06 -0.52 -3.74
CA TRP A 355 -5.43 -1.85 -3.67
C TRP A 355 -6.33 -2.96 -3.16
N ARG A 356 -7.34 -2.67 -2.32
CA ARG A 356 -8.23 -3.72 -1.76
C ARG A 356 -8.98 -4.50 -2.84
N ASN A 357 -9.15 -3.92 -4.02
CA ASN A 357 -9.79 -4.56 -5.17
C ASN A 357 -9.06 -5.81 -5.66
N LEU A 358 -7.75 -5.95 -5.38
CA LEU A 358 -7.02 -7.20 -5.65
C LEU A 358 -7.59 -8.42 -4.93
N THR A 359 -8.37 -8.20 -3.87
CA THR A 359 -9.03 -9.24 -3.07
C THR A 359 -10.55 -9.31 -3.27
N ALA A 360 -11.09 -8.62 -4.27
CA ALA A 360 -12.54 -8.49 -4.48
C ALA A 360 -13.22 -9.82 -4.82
N ASP A 361 -12.51 -10.75 -5.46
CA ASP A 361 -12.99 -12.09 -5.81
C ASP A 361 -12.87 -13.12 -4.66
N ILE A 362 -12.33 -12.71 -3.51
CA ILE A 362 -12.10 -13.57 -2.34
C ILE A 362 -13.15 -13.29 -1.26
N ALA A 363 -13.80 -14.35 -0.80
CA ALA A 363 -14.72 -14.27 0.35
C ALA A 363 -13.95 -14.33 1.68
N PRO A 364 -14.36 -13.55 2.70
CA PRO A 364 -13.84 -13.69 4.05
C PRO A 364 -14.30 -15.01 4.70
N GLU A 365 -13.63 -15.41 5.77
CA GLU A 365 -13.97 -16.59 6.57
C GLU A 365 -15.36 -16.40 7.20
N PRO A 366 -16.33 -17.30 6.94
CA PRO A 366 -17.68 -17.19 7.49
C PRO A 366 -17.73 -17.43 9.01
N VAL A 367 -16.69 -18.02 9.59
CA VAL A 367 -16.65 -18.41 11.01
C VAL A 367 -15.68 -17.51 11.80
N PRO A 368 -16.13 -16.88 12.90
CA PRO A 368 -15.24 -16.15 13.80
C PRO A 368 -14.06 -16.98 14.32
N ILE A 369 -12.91 -16.33 14.48
CA ILE A 369 -11.65 -16.95 14.95
C ILE A 369 -11.86 -17.66 16.29
N GLU A 370 -12.66 -17.10 17.19
CA GLU A 370 -13.00 -17.68 18.48
C GLU A 370 -13.55 -19.11 18.33
N PHE A 371 -14.49 -19.31 17.40
CA PHE A 371 -15.12 -20.61 17.17
C PHE A 371 -14.20 -21.59 16.46
N ILE A 372 -13.35 -21.10 15.55
CA ILE A 372 -12.31 -21.93 14.93
C ILE A 372 -11.39 -22.48 16.01
N MET A 373 -10.92 -21.63 16.91
CA MET A 373 -10.01 -22.03 17.98
C MET A 373 -10.68 -22.94 19.01
N GLU A 374 -11.96 -22.73 19.33
CA GLU A 374 -12.75 -23.63 20.20
C GLU A 374 -12.92 -25.05 19.61
N ASP A 375 -13.01 -25.17 18.29
CA ASP A 375 -13.05 -26.48 17.60
C ASP A 375 -11.68 -27.18 17.61
N LYS A 376 -10.58 -26.41 17.52
CA LYS A 376 -9.22 -26.97 17.41
C LYS A 376 -8.55 -27.27 18.74
N PHE A 377 -8.87 -26.52 19.80
CA PHE A 377 -8.16 -26.57 21.06
C PHE A 377 -9.11 -26.66 22.25
N LYS A 378 -8.61 -27.26 23.33
CA LYS A 378 -9.37 -27.36 24.58
C LYS A 378 -9.08 -26.15 25.46
N LYS A 379 -10.10 -25.74 26.22
CA LYS A 379 -9.95 -24.75 27.29
C LYS A 379 -9.28 -25.41 28.48
N GLU A 380 -7.96 -25.39 28.50
CA GLU A 380 -7.12 -25.96 29.55
C GLU A 380 -6.47 -24.84 30.37
N ALA A 381 -6.39 -25.03 31.69
CA ALA A 381 -5.72 -24.09 32.57
C ALA A 381 -4.22 -24.05 32.26
N LEU A 382 -3.61 -22.86 32.32
CA LEU A 382 -2.20 -22.71 31.99
C LEU A 382 -1.34 -23.16 33.20
N SER A 383 -0.24 -23.88 32.93
CA SER A 383 0.74 -24.18 34.00
C SER A 383 1.79 -23.08 34.09
N GLN A 384 2.43 -22.90 35.25
CA GLN A 384 3.50 -21.89 35.39
C GLN A 384 4.61 -22.11 34.36
N GLY A 385 5.08 -23.35 34.18
CA GLY A 385 6.12 -23.64 33.20
C GLY A 385 5.67 -23.45 31.74
N ASP A 386 4.36 -23.46 31.46
CA ASP A 386 3.87 -23.09 30.14
C ASP A 386 3.75 -21.58 29.96
N PHE A 387 3.35 -20.86 31.02
CA PHE A 387 3.34 -19.41 31.07
C PHE A 387 4.74 -18.82 30.88
N ASP A 388 5.75 -19.35 31.58
CA ASP A 388 7.13 -18.88 31.47
C ASP A 388 7.64 -19.01 30.02
N LYS A 389 7.24 -20.07 29.31
CA LYS A 389 7.57 -20.22 27.88
C LYS A 389 6.86 -19.21 26.98
N ILE A 390 5.63 -18.79 27.32
CA ILE A 390 4.96 -17.70 26.60
C ILE A 390 5.76 -16.41 26.81
N CYS A 391 6.11 -16.08 28.06
CA CYS A 391 6.87 -14.87 28.35
C CYS A 391 8.22 -14.83 27.61
N LEU A 392 8.87 -15.97 27.41
CA LEU A 392 10.14 -16.08 26.67
C LEU A 392 9.99 -16.21 25.15
N SER A 393 8.76 -16.26 24.61
CA SER A 393 8.55 -16.37 23.16
C SER A 393 8.90 -15.08 22.42
N ASP A 394 9.37 -15.19 21.18
CA ASP A 394 9.77 -14.03 20.35
C ASP A 394 8.63 -13.03 20.14
N ILE A 395 7.38 -13.50 20.16
CA ILE A 395 6.18 -12.66 20.06
C ILE A 395 6.00 -11.84 21.33
N ALA A 396 6.01 -12.48 22.50
CA ALA A 396 5.87 -11.80 23.79
C ALA A 396 7.04 -10.85 24.06
N GLN A 397 8.21 -11.13 23.50
CA GLN A 397 9.35 -10.23 23.55
C GLN A 397 9.13 -8.92 22.78
N LYS A 398 8.07 -8.79 21.98
CA LYS A 398 7.70 -7.53 21.30
C LYS A 398 6.49 -6.87 21.92
N TRP A 399 5.97 -7.43 23.01
CA TRP A 399 4.83 -6.88 23.74
C TRP A 399 5.30 -5.97 24.86
N PHE A 400 5.29 -4.68 24.56
CA PHE A 400 5.45 -3.59 25.51
C PHE A 400 4.55 -2.43 25.06
N LEU A 401 4.29 -1.52 25.99
CA LEU A 401 3.58 -0.27 25.78
C LEU A 401 4.61 0.84 25.57
N ASP A 402 4.24 1.80 24.74
CA ASP A 402 5.03 3.00 24.47
C ASP A 402 4.18 4.25 24.76
N THR A 403 4.83 5.29 25.28
CA THR A 403 4.18 6.54 25.68
C THR A 403 3.59 7.31 24.50
N ASP A 404 4.06 7.06 23.28
CA ASP A 404 3.57 7.70 22.05
C ASP A 404 2.28 7.04 21.54
N PHE A 405 1.99 5.81 21.97
CA PHE A 405 0.85 5.01 21.49
C PHE A 405 -0.20 4.68 22.56
N SER A 406 0.13 4.84 23.85
CA SER A 406 -0.77 4.65 24.98
C SER A 406 -0.74 5.84 25.94
N ASP A 407 -1.83 6.60 25.93
CA ASP A 407 -2.05 7.74 26.83
C ASP A 407 -2.06 7.27 28.30
N GLU A 408 -2.70 6.13 28.58
CA GLU A 408 -2.77 5.54 29.92
C GLU A 408 -1.37 5.18 30.44
N PHE A 409 -0.50 4.63 29.58
CA PHE A 409 0.88 4.33 29.95
C PHE A 409 1.72 5.59 30.12
N ALA A 410 1.53 6.61 29.29
CA ALA A 410 2.21 7.91 29.41
C ALA A 410 1.88 8.60 30.75
N ASP A 411 0.61 8.57 31.16
CA ASP A 411 0.16 9.09 32.45
C ASP A 411 0.80 8.31 33.62
N PHE A 412 0.84 6.98 33.52
CA PHE A 412 1.50 6.14 34.52
C PHE A 412 3.01 6.40 34.62
N ILE A 413 3.71 6.53 33.50
CA ILE A 413 5.13 6.91 33.46
C ILE A 413 5.35 8.29 34.10
N THR A 414 4.42 9.23 33.95
CA THR A 414 4.49 10.52 34.64
C THR A 414 4.44 10.38 36.16
N ILE A 415 3.68 9.42 36.70
CA ILE A 415 3.63 9.10 38.13
C ILE A 415 5.00 8.58 38.59
N ILE A 416 5.57 7.61 37.87
CA ILE A 416 6.88 7.03 38.20
C ILE A 416 7.98 8.09 38.10
N ASN A 417 8.00 8.89 37.03
CA ASN A 417 8.98 9.93 36.80
C ASN A 417 9.00 10.97 37.94
N LYS A 418 7.86 11.29 38.56
CA LYS A 418 7.80 12.20 39.71
C LYS A 418 8.57 11.67 40.92
N GLU A 419 8.63 10.37 41.13
CA GLU A 419 9.37 9.76 42.22
C GLU A 419 10.87 9.71 41.91
N TYR A 420 11.26 9.29 40.70
CA TYR A 420 12.67 9.30 40.32
C TYR A 420 13.28 10.71 40.26
N LYS A 421 12.50 11.74 39.89
CA LYS A 421 12.93 13.15 39.97
C LYS A 421 13.21 13.63 41.41
N LYS A 422 12.68 12.94 42.42
CA LYS A 422 13.00 13.18 43.84
C LYS A 422 14.15 12.30 44.34
N GLU A 423 14.87 11.64 43.44
CA GLU A 423 15.94 10.68 43.74
C GLU A 423 15.45 9.46 44.56
N ASN A 424 14.15 9.12 44.47
CA ASN A 424 13.57 7.95 45.11
C ASN A 424 13.68 6.72 44.19
N TYR A 425 14.84 6.05 44.20
CA TYR A 425 15.10 4.87 43.38
C TYR A 425 14.57 3.56 43.97
N ASP A 426 14.20 3.55 45.25
CA ASP A 426 13.64 2.40 45.99
C ASP A 426 12.11 2.31 45.89
N ILE A 427 11.49 3.03 44.93
CA ILE A 427 10.05 2.98 44.70
C ILE A 427 9.58 1.54 44.49
N ASN A 428 8.50 1.16 45.16
CA ASN A 428 7.88 -0.14 44.93
C ASN A 428 7.09 -0.15 43.61
N LEU A 429 7.77 -0.45 42.51
CA LEU A 429 7.17 -0.49 41.18
C LEU A 429 6.01 -1.48 41.04
N ASP A 430 6.06 -2.67 41.66
CA ASP A 430 4.96 -3.65 41.52
C ASP A 430 3.69 -3.12 42.18
N ARG A 431 3.84 -2.48 43.35
CA ARG A 431 2.71 -1.82 44.01
C ARG A 431 2.18 -0.66 43.17
N ALA A 432 3.06 0.12 42.54
CA ALA A 432 2.63 1.19 41.64
C ALA A 432 1.84 0.66 40.44
N ILE A 433 2.28 -0.46 39.85
CA ILE A 433 1.54 -1.13 38.76
C ILE A 433 0.17 -1.58 39.27
N GLU A 434 0.13 -2.25 40.42
CA GLU A 434 -1.12 -2.78 40.98
C GLU A 434 -2.11 -1.68 41.37
N ASP A 435 -1.62 -0.59 41.97
CA ASP A 435 -2.43 0.58 42.36
C ASP A 435 -3.00 1.33 41.12
N ASN A 436 -2.42 1.16 39.93
CA ASN A 436 -2.84 1.84 38.68
C ASN A 436 -3.29 0.86 37.58
N PHE A 437 -3.47 -0.43 37.90
CA PHE A 437 -3.70 -1.48 36.90
C PHE A 437 -4.98 -1.25 36.10
N ASP A 438 -6.07 -0.86 36.77
CA ASP A 438 -7.37 -0.62 36.13
C ASP A 438 -7.39 0.64 35.24
N GLU A 439 -6.49 1.59 35.49
CA GLU A 439 -6.31 2.77 34.65
C GLU A 439 -5.50 2.40 33.39
N LEU A 440 -4.39 1.67 33.58
CA LEU A 440 -3.54 1.14 32.50
C LEU A 440 -4.32 0.21 31.55
N PHE A 441 -5.08 -0.73 32.13
CA PHE A 441 -5.85 -1.73 31.39
C PHE A 441 -7.33 -1.56 31.66
N ASN A 442 -7.86 -0.41 31.26
CA ASN A 442 -9.30 -0.20 31.24
C ASN A 442 -10.01 -1.29 30.42
N LYS A 443 -11.33 -1.42 30.59
CA LYS A 443 -12.11 -2.50 29.95
C LYS A 443 -11.91 -2.62 28.43
N LYS A 444 -11.66 -1.52 27.72
CA LYS A 444 -11.40 -1.56 26.27
C LYS A 444 -10.01 -2.12 25.99
N GLU A 445 -9.00 -1.65 26.71
CA GLU A 445 -7.61 -2.07 26.53
C GLU A 445 -7.39 -3.53 26.92
N HIS A 446 -7.98 -3.97 28.04
CA HIS A 446 -8.00 -5.40 28.41
C HIS A 446 -8.62 -6.27 27.31
N LYS A 447 -9.68 -5.79 26.65
CA LYS A 447 -10.31 -6.50 25.52
C LYS A 447 -9.41 -6.55 24.29
N ARG A 448 -8.59 -5.52 24.03
CA ARG A 448 -7.61 -5.53 22.94
C ARG A 448 -6.52 -6.56 23.18
N TRP A 449 -5.90 -6.53 24.36
CA TRP A 449 -4.85 -7.48 24.71
C TRP A 449 -5.30 -8.94 24.66
N THR A 450 -6.47 -9.24 25.21
CA THR A 450 -7.04 -10.60 25.11
C THR A 450 -7.27 -11.01 23.65
N LYS A 451 -7.73 -10.11 22.79
CA LYS A 451 -7.83 -10.38 21.34
C LYS A 451 -6.46 -10.59 20.68
N ARG A 452 -5.41 -9.85 21.08
CA ARG A 452 -4.05 -10.08 20.59
C ARG A 452 -3.55 -11.47 20.95
N PHE A 453 -3.81 -11.94 22.18
CA PHE A 453 -3.46 -13.31 22.59
C PHE A 453 -4.17 -14.37 21.74
N LEU A 454 -5.47 -14.19 21.50
CA LEU A 454 -6.25 -15.07 20.64
C LEU A 454 -5.74 -15.06 19.19
N MET A 455 -5.44 -13.88 18.64
CA MET A 455 -4.90 -13.75 17.28
C MET A 455 -3.54 -14.44 17.17
N SER A 456 -2.63 -14.22 18.11
CA SER A 456 -1.33 -14.90 18.11
C SER A 456 -1.47 -16.42 18.26
N ALA A 457 -2.43 -16.90 19.05
CA ALA A 457 -2.74 -18.33 19.13
C ALA A 457 -3.22 -18.88 17.78
N TYR A 458 -4.10 -18.15 17.10
CA TYR A 458 -4.61 -18.52 15.78
C TYR A 458 -3.50 -18.55 14.72
N LEU A 459 -2.62 -17.55 14.70
CA LEU A 459 -1.50 -17.50 13.78
C LEU A 459 -0.47 -18.62 14.04
N LYS A 460 -0.16 -18.93 15.30
CA LYS A 460 0.67 -20.10 15.63
C LYS A 460 0.02 -21.41 15.19
N TYR A 461 -1.30 -21.51 15.24
CA TYR A 461 -2.02 -22.67 14.70
C TYR A 461 -1.87 -22.75 13.17
N LEU A 462 -1.99 -21.64 12.45
CA LEU A 462 -1.78 -21.59 11.00
C LEU A 462 -0.33 -21.90 10.60
N ALA A 463 0.65 -21.46 11.41
CA ALA A 463 2.06 -21.83 11.29
C ALA A 463 2.35 -23.31 11.64
N ASN A 464 1.33 -24.10 11.96
CA ASN A 464 1.42 -25.51 12.37
C ASN A 464 2.19 -25.74 13.70
N GLU A 465 2.27 -24.71 14.54
CA GLU A 465 2.91 -24.73 15.86
C GLU A 465 1.87 -24.99 16.98
N LYS A 466 1.21 -26.15 16.91
CA LYS A 466 0.04 -26.47 17.75
C LYS A 466 0.29 -26.38 19.25
N ALA A 467 1.51 -26.68 19.71
CA ALA A 467 1.85 -26.60 21.13
C ALA A 467 1.92 -25.15 21.63
N GLU A 468 2.43 -24.22 20.82
CA GLU A 468 2.45 -22.80 21.15
C GLU A 468 1.06 -22.18 21.02
N ALA A 469 0.34 -22.54 19.97
CA ALA A 469 -1.06 -22.15 19.79
C ALA A 469 -1.93 -22.53 20.99
N GLN A 470 -1.81 -23.75 21.52
CA GLN A 470 -2.54 -24.17 22.72
C GLN A 470 -2.16 -23.35 23.95
N ARG A 471 -0.87 -22.99 24.14
CA ARG A 471 -0.43 -22.16 25.29
C ARG A 471 -1.04 -20.76 25.23
N LEU A 472 -0.96 -20.11 24.08
CA LEU A 472 -1.53 -18.77 23.87
C LEU A 472 -3.06 -18.79 23.95
N TYR A 473 -3.70 -19.85 23.46
CA TYR A 473 -5.13 -20.03 23.59
C TYR A 473 -5.56 -20.26 25.04
N SER A 474 -4.78 -21.02 25.83
CA SER A 474 -4.99 -21.15 27.27
C SER A 474 -4.81 -19.82 28.01
N LEU A 475 -3.81 -19.02 27.65
CA LEU A 475 -3.61 -17.67 28.20
C LEU A 475 -4.86 -16.80 27.98
N TYR A 476 -5.49 -16.85 26.81
CA TYR A 476 -6.69 -16.07 26.48
C TYR A 476 -7.89 -16.29 27.43
N PHE A 477 -8.02 -17.47 28.06
CA PHE A 477 -9.12 -17.74 29.01
C PHE A 477 -8.72 -17.71 30.49
N ASP A 478 -7.44 -17.88 30.78
CA ASP A 478 -6.96 -17.95 32.16
C ASP A 478 -6.81 -16.53 32.72
N GLU A 479 -7.83 -16.04 33.42
CA GLU A 479 -7.85 -14.66 33.96
C GLU A 479 -6.64 -14.37 34.85
N LYS A 480 -6.16 -15.37 35.61
CA LYS A 480 -4.99 -15.21 36.48
C LYS A 480 -3.74 -14.96 35.65
N PHE A 481 -3.45 -15.83 34.67
CA PHE A 481 -2.25 -15.67 33.85
C PHE A 481 -2.37 -14.55 32.83
N THR A 482 -3.59 -14.18 32.40
CA THR A 482 -3.84 -12.95 31.64
C THR A 482 -3.40 -11.73 32.44
N HIS A 483 -3.84 -11.61 33.69
CA HIS A 483 -3.42 -10.52 34.57
C HIS A 483 -1.90 -10.51 34.78
N GLU A 484 -1.31 -11.67 35.06
CA GLU A 484 0.15 -11.82 35.22
C GLU A 484 0.93 -11.42 33.96
N MET A 485 0.42 -11.75 32.77
CA MET A 485 1.00 -11.35 31.49
C MET A 485 0.96 -9.84 31.31
N LEU A 486 -0.18 -9.21 31.59
CA LEU A 486 -0.35 -7.75 31.49
C LEU A 486 0.59 -7.01 32.45
N VAL A 487 0.76 -7.51 33.68
CA VAL A 487 1.77 -6.98 34.61
C VAL A 487 3.18 -7.10 34.04
N ASN A 488 3.53 -8.26 33.46
CA ASN A 488 4.84 -8.46 32.84
C ASN A 488 5.07 -7.53 31.64
N ILE A 489 4.04 -7.28 30.83
CA ILE A 489 4.08 -6.28 29.74
C ILE A 489 4.40 -4.91 30.32
N VAL A 490 3.73 -4.45 31.39
CA VAL A 490 4.01 -3.14 32.01
C VAL A 490 5.43 -3.07 32.57
N ARG A 491 5.91 -4.11 33.26
CA ARG A 491 7.30 -4.18 33.76
C ARG A 491 8.30 -3.97 32.63
N LYS A 492 8.11 -4.70 31.52
CA LYS A 492 8.93 -4.55 30.32
C LYS A 492 8.85 -3.14 29.75
N SER A 493 7.64 -2.59 29.63
CA SER A 493 7.40 -1.24 29.12
C SER A 493 8.14 -0.17 29.90
N ILE A 494 8.16 -0.27 31.23
CA ILE A 494 8.94 0.65 32.11
C ILE A 494 10.44 0.54 31.79
N TYR A 495 10.96 -0.67 31.66
CA TYR A 495 12.37 -0.90 31.34
C TYR A 495 12.73 -0.32 29.96
N GLU A 496 11.95 -0.65 28.93
CA GLU A 496 12.12 -0.15 27.56
C GLU A 496 12.08 1.38 27.49
N TYR A 497 11.17 2.03 28.23
CA TYR A 497 11.08 3.49 28.29
C TYR A 497 12.39 4.14 28.78
N TYR A 498 12.94 3.70 29.92
CA TYR A 498 14.17 4.27 30.46
C TYR A 498 15.41 3.89 29.65
N MET A 499 15.46 2.67 29.10
CA MET A 499 16.50 2.26 28.17
C MET A 499 16.50 3.10 26.89
N GLY A 500 15.31 3.37 26.32
CA GLY A 500 15.12 4.24 25.17
C GLY A 500 15.56 5.68 25.45
N LEU A 501 15.25 6.23 26.64
CA LEU A 501 15.78 7.54 27.06
C LEU A 501 17.31 7.56 27.11
N LYS A 502 17.92 6.54 27.73
CA LYS A 502 19.39 6.42 27.81
C LYS A 502 20.02 6.32 26.43
N PHE A 503 19.42 5.54 25.52
CA PHE A 503 19.89 5.41 24.14
C PHE A 503 19.84 6.75 23.40
N ARG A 504 18.71 7.48 23.48
CA ARG A 504 18.56 8.80 22.84
C ARG A 504 19.58 9.82 23.31
N ILE A 505 19.90 9.88 24.61
CA ILE A 505 20.94 10.78 25.14
C ILE A 505 22.31 10.38 24.61
N LYS A 506 22.64 9.08 24.59
CA LYS A 506 23.91 8.58 24.09
C LYS A 506 24.09 8.94 22.61
N GLU A 507 23.07 8.68 21.77
CA GLU A 507 23.10 8.99 20.34
C GLU A 507 23.27 10.50 20.10
N ALA A 508 22.54 11.34 20.86
CA ALA A 508 22.69 12.80 20.80
C ALA A 508 24.11 13.27 21.16
N SER A 509 24.78 12.57 22.09
CA SER A 509 26.15 12.89 22.50
C SER A 509 27.23 12.41 21.50
N GLU A 510 26.93 11.40 20.68
CA GLU A 510 27.85 10.78 19.73
C GLU A 510 27.67 11.31 18.29
N THR A 511 26.58 12.03 18.00
CA THR A 511 26.29 12.54 16.64
C THR A 511 27.21 13.72 16.26
N THR A 512 28.16 13.48 15.35
CA THR A 512 29.10 14.50 14.83
C THR A 512 28.59 15.26 13.59
N ASN A 513 27.35 15.03 13.16
CA ASN A 513 26.83 15.56 11.90
C ASN A 513 26.40 17.04 11.99
N ILE A 514 26.99 17.90 11.15
CA ILE A 514 26.80 19.36 11.15
C ILE A 514 25.35 19.75 10.81
N PHE A 515 24.63 18.91 10.07
CA PHE A 515 23.20 19.12 9.73
C PHE A 515 22.23 18.71 10.84
N ALA A 516 22.69 17.99 11.87
CA ALA A 516 21.86 17.60 13.01
C ALA A 516 21.76 18.69 14.10
N ARG A 517 22.52 19.79 13.98
CA ARG A 517 22.51 20.93 14.94
C ARG A 517 21.17 21.67 15.06
N ASN A 518 20.23 21.40 14.16
CA ASN A 518 18.87 21.96 14.21
C ASN A 518 17.81 20.98 14.75
N ARG A 519 18.19 19.76 15.18
CA ARG A 519 17.27 18.97 16.03
C ARG A 519 17.19 19.67 17.38
N GLU A 520 15.97 19.93 17.86
CA GLU A 520 15.73 20.41 19.22
C GLU A 520 16.61 19.60 20.19
N GLU A 521 17.29 20.27 21.12
CA GLU A 521 18.00 19.60 22.19
C GLU A 521 17.10 18.49 22.74
N VAL A 522 17.59 17.24 22.75
CA VAL A 522 16.87 16.14 23.38
C VAL A 522 16.78 16.48 24.86
N LYS A 523 15.71 17.16 25.26
CA LYS A 523 15.40 17.52 26.63
C LYS A 523 14.95 16.26 27.35
N SER A 524 15.91 15.39 27.66
CA SER A 524 15.69 14.35 28.65
C SER A 524 15.51 15.02 30.00
N GLU A 525 14.44 14.65 30.71
CA GLU A 525 14.19 15.11 32.08
C GLU A 525 15.15 14.48 33.10
N PHE A 526 15.96 13.50 32.67
CA PHE A 526 16.92 12.76 33.50
C PHE A 526 18.34 12.86 32.94
N SER A 527 19.33 12.95 33.82
CA SER A 527 20.75 12.84 33.48
C SER A 527 21.15 11.38 33.20
N MET A 528 22.30 11.16 32.55
CA MET A 528 22.83 9.80 32.32
C MET A 528 23.07 9.04 33.63
N ASP A 529 23.56 9.72 34.67
CA ASP A 529 23.80 9.10 35.97
C ASP A 529 22.49 8.68 36.64
N ALA A 530 21.45 9.54 36.58
CA ALA A 530 20.12 9.22 37.08
C ALA A 530 19.51 8.03 36.33
N LEU A 531 19.62 7.99 35.00
CA LEU A 531 19.13 6.87 34.19
C LEU A 531 19.86 5.56 34.53
N ASN A 532 21.17 5.58 34.73
CA ASN A 532 21.91 4.39 35.15
C ASN A 532 21.45 3.88 36.53
N GLN A 533 21.13 4.78 37.46
CA GLN A 533 20.58 4.40 38.77
C GLN A 533 19.17 3.83 38.65
N ILE A 534 18.30 4.45 37.85
CA ILE A 534 16.93 3.96 37.59
C ILE A 534 16.99 2.55 36.96
N ILE A 535 17.75 2.39 35.89
CA ILE A 535 17.89 1.10 35.18
C ILE A 535 18.47 0.04 36.13
N GLY A 536 19.52 0.38 36.89
CA GLY A 536 20.10 -0.55 37.87
C GLY A 536 19.10 -0.97 38.96
N ALA A 537 18.28 -0.06 39.46
CA ALA A 537 17.23 -0.37 40.43
C ALA A 537 16.15 -1.30 39.85
N ILE A 538 15.79 -1.10 38.57
CA ILE A 538 14.85 -1.97 37.86
C ILE A 538 15.45 -3.38 37.65
N GLU A 539 16.69 -3.45 37.17
CA GLU A 539 17.39 -4.72 36.93
C GLU A 539 17.59 -5.53 38.22
N ASP A 540 17.96 -4.86 39.30
CA ASP A 540 18.11 -5.48 40.63
C ASP A 540 16.81 -6.12 41.12
N LYS A 541 15.66 -5.59 40.67
CA LYS A 541 14.35 -6.04 41.11
C LYS A 541 13.73 -7.12 40.23
N TRP A 542 13.87 -7.01 38.91
CA TRP A 542 13.15 -7.86 37.95
C TRP A 542 14.05 -8.75 37.08
N VAL A 543 15.36 -8.50 37.03
CA VAL A 543 16.29 -9.22 36.14
C VAL A 543 17.22 -10.16 36.92
N LYS A 544 17.34 -10.01 38.24
CA LYS A 544 18.17 -10.90 39.08
C LYS A 544 17.53 -12.29 39.28
N ASP A 545 18.18 -13.27 38.63
CA ASP A 545 18.10 -14.74 38.68
C ASP A 545 16.70 -15.40 38.71
#